data_AF-A0A3S4Q5U3-F1
#
_entry.id   AF-A0A3S4Q5U3-F1
#
_cell.length_a   1.000
_cell.length_b   1.000
_cell.length_c   1.000
_cell.angle_alpha   90.00
_cell.angle_beta   90.00
_cell.angle_gamma   90.00
#
_symmetry.space_group_name_H-M   'P 1'
#
loop_
_entity.id
_entity.type
_entity.pdbx_description
1 polymer ?
#
loop_
_entity_poly.entity_id
_entity_poly.type
_entity_poly.pdbx_seq_one_letter_code
_entity_poly.pdbx_strand_id
1 'polypeptide(L)'
;SALMLFFVARIEQLKGNFQKAVEIYSRCVKLQNEWKQIHNICYWDLCWCHALLCNWKEAATYADLLQKECEWAPAVHAYQSAIFNLMRIKDESNGNELKEKVFKSMECVSQLRKRYAGKTFPPEKLAVVRSEQYLREKISIDCLLVYEYLYVWNILALSEGKTEIIEPILNNINEKMSTIERKENFDSYALLLLLKGVCLRNLGDHQEAIACFKTIFEIEKQLPKKSYVPAHAAVEMALTYLRIRNTIEARFWLEKAKHDYDKYLIEAVVHLRVHSATKLLKKIEANEA
;
A
#
# COMPACT_ATOMS: atom_id res chain seq x y z
N SER A 1 -30.51 2.44 7.45
CA SER A 1 -29.96 3.20 6.31
C SER A 1 -28.65 2.57 5.87
N ALA A 2 -28.46 2.33 4.56
CA ALA A 2 -27.20 1.78 4.02
C ALA A 2 -26.01 2.68 4.32
N LEU A 3 -26.17 4.00 4.20
CA LEU A 3 -25.13 4.97 4.51
C LEU A 3 -24.66 4.90 5.98
N MET A 4 -25.58 4.68 6.92
CA MET A 4 -25.20 4.50 8.33
C MET A 4 -24.40 3.21 8.53
N LEU A 5 -24.79 2.11 7.89
CA LEU A 5 -24.04 0.85 7.96
C LEU A 5 -22.63 1.00 7.37
N PHE A 6 -22.50 1.73 6.26
CA PHE A 6 -21.19 2.05 5.68
C PHE A 6 -20.28 2.76 6.68
N PHE A 7 -20.77 3.79 7.37
CA PHE A 7 -19.96 4.49 8.39
C PHE A 7 -19.62 3.61 9.59
N VAL A 8 -20.54 2.75 10.03
CA VAL A 8 -20.27 1.79 11.11
C VAL A 8 -19.17 0.81 10.68
N ALA A 9 -19.25 0.27 9.47
CA ALA A 9 -18.21 -0.61 8.92
C ALA A 9 -16.86 0.10 8.84
N ARG A 10 -16.85 1.36 8.40
CA ARG A 10 -15.62 2.17 8.33
C ARG A 10 -15.00 2.41 9.70
N ILE A 11 -15.80 2.64 10.73
CA ILE A 11 -15.30 2.77 12.11
C ILE A 11 -14.66 1.46 12.58
N GLU A 12 -15.28 0.31 12.31
CA GLU A 12 -14.70 -1.00 12.66
C GLU A 12 -13.39 -1.25 11.91
N GLN A 13 -13.32 -0.90 10.62
CA GLN A 13 -12.10 -0.97 9.83
C GLN A 13 -10.98 -0.08 10.39
N LEU A 14 -11.29 1.16 10.79
CA LEU A 14 -10.32 2.09 11.39
C LEU A 14 -9.82 1.61 12.76
N LYS A 15 -10.61 0.80 13.48
CA LYS A 15 -10.19 0.13 14.73
C LYS A 15 -9.39 -1.16 14.49
N GLY A 16 -9.18 -1.54 13.22
CA GLY A 16 -8.52 -2.78 12.83
C GLY A 16 -9.39 -4.03 13.01
N ASN A 17 -10.71 -3.90 13.17
CA ASN A 17 -11.64 -5.02 13.29
C ASN A 17 -12.12 -5.47 11.89
N PHE A 18 -11.19 -5.93 11.06
CA PHE A 18 -11.43 -6.16 9.62
C PHE A 18 -12.52 -7.20 9.34
N GLN A 19 -12.57 -8.30 10.09
CA GLN A 19 -13.60 -9.34 9.89
C GLN A 19 -15.01 -8.79 10.11
N LYS A 20 -15.21 -8.02 11.19
CA LYS A 20 -16.48 -7.37 11.48
C LYS A 20 -16.82 -6.29 10.45
N ALA A 21 -15.82 -5.54 9.99
CA ALA A 21 -16.02 -4.56 8.92
C ALA A 21 -16.53 -5.24 7.63
N VAL A 22 -15.95 -6.38 7.25
CA VAL A 22 -16.40 -7.18 6.09
C VAL A 22 -17.87 -7.57 6.21
N GLU A 23 -18.28 -8.14 7.35
CA GLU A 23 -19.67 -8.54 7.59
C GLU A 23 -20.65 -7.36 7.40
N ILE A 24 -20.31 -6.19 7.95
CA ILE A 24 -21.16 -5.00 7.90
C ILE A 24 -21.17 -4.41 6.49
N TYR A 25 -20.04 -4.34 5.79
CA TYR A 25 -19.98 -3.90 4.40
C TYR A 25 -20.80 -4.81 3.48
N SER A 26 -20.68 -6.13 3.62
CA SER A 26 -21.50 -7.09 2.85
C SER A 26 -23.00 -6.93 3.15
N ARG A 27 -23.37 -6.66 4.41
CA ARG A 27 -24.76 -6.33 4.76
C ARG A 27 -25.22 -5.00 4.13
N CYS A 28 -24.35 -3.99 4.10
CA CYS A 28 -24.63 -2.70 3.48
C CYS A 28 -24.95 -2.86 1.99
N VAL A 29 -24.14 -3.65 1.27
CA VAL A 29 -24.36 -3.97 -0.15
C VAL A 29 -25.71 -4.63 -0.39
N LYS A 30 -26.09 -5.60 0.46
CA LYS A 30 -27.37 -6.33 0.35
C LYS A 30 -28.61 -5.49 0.68
N LEU A 31 -28.46 -4.42 1.46
CA LEU A 31 -29.58 -3.64 1.98
C LEU A 31 -30.22 -2.71 0.94
N GLN A 32 -29.47 -2.34 -0.11
CA GLN A 32 -29.91 -1.36 -1.09
C GLN A 32 -29.50 -1.82 -2.50
N ASN A 33 -30.35 -1.60 -3.50
CA ASN A 33 -30.09 -1.99 -4.89
C ASN A 33 -30.13 -0.80 -5.86
N GLU A 34 -30.38 0.40 -5.37
CA GLU A 34 -30.62 1.58 -6.22
C GLU A 34 -29.35 2.42 -6.42
N TRP A 35 -28.48 2.50 -5.41
CA TRP A 35 -27.35 3.42 -5.37
C TRP A 35 -26.03 2.67 -5.59
N LYS A 36 -25.65 2.52 -6.86
CA LYS A 36 -24.39 1.88 -7.28
C LYS A 36 -23.15 2.50 -6.65
N GLN A 37 -23.18 3.79 -6.35
CA GLN A 37 -22.07 4.49 -5.71
C GLN A 37 -21.80 3.97 -4.28
N ILE A 38 -22.85 3.59 -3.55
CA ILE A 38 -22.70 2.96 -2.22
C ILE A 38 -22.13 1.55 -2.37
N HIS A 39 -22.51 0.81 -3.41
CA HIS A 39 -21.89 -0.49 -3.70
C HIS A 39 -20.40 -0.34 -4.00
N ASN A 40 -20.03 0.57 -4.90
CA ASN A 40 -18.64 0.80 -5.28
C ASN A 40 -17.76 1.19 -4.08
N ILE A 41 -18.22 2.08 -3.20
CA ILE A 41 -17.42 2.44 -2.02
C ILE A 41 -17.32 1.27 -1.01
N CYS A 42 -18.35 0.44 -0.88
CA CYS A 42 -18.28 -0.77 -0.05
C CYS A 42 -17.33 -1.80 -0.64
N TYR A 43 -17.38 -2.05 -1.96
CA TYR A 43 -16.47 -2.95 -2.64
C TYR A 43 -15.01 -2.49 -2.51
N TRP A 44 -14.77 -1.18 -2.60
CA TRP A 44 -13.45 -0.60 -2.38
C TRP A 44 -12.90 -0.91 -0.99
N ASP A 45 -13.69 -0.68 0.06
CA ASP A 45 -13.25 -0.97 1.43
C ASP A 45 -13.17 -2.48 1.72
N LEU A 46 -14.03 -3.30 1.10
CA LEU A 46 -13.98 -4.76 1.17
C LEU A 46 -12.68 -5.31 0.57
N CYS A 47 -12.22 -4.80 -0.58
CA CYS A 47 -10.92 -5.16 -1.15
C CYS A 47 -9.79 -5.01 -0.12
N TRP A 48 -9.76 -3.89 0.61
CA TRP A 48 -8.70 -3.63 1.59
C TRP A 48 -8.80 -4.49 2.83
N CYS A 49 -10.01 -4.72 3.35
CA CYS A 49 -10.20 -5.61 4.51
C CYS A 49 -9.75 -7.03 4.17
N HIS A 50 -10.16 -7.55 3.00
CA HIS A 50 -9.74 -8.87 2.56
C HIS A 50 -8.24 -8.95 2.27
N ALA A 51 -7.64 -7.92 1.67
CA ALA A 51 -6.20 -7.87 1.43
C ALA A 51 -5.37 -7.87 2.73
N LEU A 52 -5.82 -7.14 3.77
CA LEU A 52 -5.18 -7.16 5.08
C LEU A 52 -5.34 -8.50 5.79
N LEU A 53 -6.46 -9.18 5.58
CA LEU A 53 -6.69 -10.55 6.08
C LEU A 53 -5.99 -11.63 5.25
N CYS A 54 -5.20 -11.26 4.22
CA CYS A 54 -4.61 -12.18 3.24
C CYS A 54 -5.64 -13.06 2.49
N ASN A 55 -6.91 -12.65 2.48
CA ASN A 55 -8.00 -13.28 1.74
C ASN A 55 -7.99 -12.79 0.30
N TRP A 56 -6.93 -13.16 -0.44
CA TRP A 56 -6.64 -12.63 -1.77
C TRP A 56 -7.75 -12.94 -2.80
N LYS A 57 -8.50 -14.02 -2.60
CA LYS A 57 -9.54 -14.46 -3.53
C LYS A 57 -10.73 -13.51 -3.55
N GLU A 58 -11.22 -13.21 -2.37
CA GLU A 58 -12.29 -12.26 -2.13
C GLU A 58 -11.82 -10.86 -2.51
N ALA A 59 -10.59 -10.48 -2.15
CA ALA A 59 -10.01 -9.18 -2.53
C ALA A 59 -10.00 -8.99 -4.05
N ALA A 60 -9.54 -9.99 -4.80
CA ALA A 60 -9.54 -9.98 -6.27
C ALA A 60 -10.96 -9.95 -6.85
N THR A 61 -11.90 -10.66 -6.24
CA THR A 61 -13.31 -10.69 -6.69
C THR A 61 -13.96 -9.31 -6.59
N TYR A 62 -13.77 -8.59 -5.48
CA TYR A 62 -14.28 -7.24 -5.34
C TYR A 62 -13.55 -6.24 -6.26
N ALA A 63 -12.25 -6.44 -6.52
CA ALA A 63 -11.52 -5.61 -7.48
C ALA A 63 -12.04 -5.81 -8.92
N ASP A 64 -12.36 -7.06 -9.31
CA ASP A 64 -13.00 -7.38 -10.59
C ASP A 64 -14.40 -6.75 -10.72
N LEU A 65 -15.18 -6.74 -9.63
CA LEU A 65 -16.48 -6.06 -9.60
C LEU A 65 -16.34 -4.56 -9.79
N LEU A 66 -15.40 -3.93 -9.08
CA LEU A 66 -15.09 -2.51 -9.23
C LEU A 66 -14.64 -2.18 -10.65
N GLN A 67 -13.80 -3.00 -11.27
CA GLN A 67 -13.36 -2.77 -12.64
C GLN A 67 -14.54 -2.76 -13.63
N LYS A 68 -15.59 -3.57 -13.38
CA LYS A 68 -16.78 -3.66 -14.22
C LYS A 68 -17.81 -2.57 -13.95
N GLU A 69 -18.00 -2.19 -12.69
CA GLU A 69 -19.10 -1.33 -12.24
C GLU A 69 -18.68 0.12 -11.95
N CYS A 70 -17.39 0.37 -11.72
CA CYS A 70 -16.85 1.69 -11.39
C CYS A 70 -16.14 2.33 -12.59
N GLU A 71 -16.66 3.46 -13.06
CA GLU A 71 -16.04 4.22 -14.15
C GLU A 71 -14.83 5.06 -13.71
N TRP A 72 -14.63 5.22 -12.40
CA TRP A 72 -13.55 6.01 -11.84
C TRP A 72 -12.29 5.17 -11.68
N ALA A 73 -11.16 5.71 -12.15
CA ALA A 73 -9.85 5.08 -12.06
C ALA A 73 -9.81 3.59 -12.49
N PRO A 74 -10.27 3.22 -13.71
CA PRO A 74 -10.35 1.82 -14.12
C PRO A 74 -8.97 1.14 -14.22
N ALA A 75 -7.89 1.90 -14.47
CA ALA A 75 -6.53 1.37 -14.41
C ALA A 75 -6.13 0.92 -13.00
N VAL A 76 -6.60 1.63 -11.96
CA VAL A 76 -6.38 1.26 -10.56
C VAL A 76 -7.07 -0.06 -10.24
N HIS A 77 -8.34 -0.23 -10.64
CA HIS A 77 -9.08 -1.47 -10.36
C HIS A 77 -8.53 -2.67 -11.14
N ALA A 78 -8.15 -2.48 -12.41
CA ALA A 78 -7.50 -3.51 -13.21
C ALA A 78 -6.17 -3.97 -12.58
N TYR A 79 -5.34 -3.01 -12.15
CA TYR A 79 -4.08 -3.30 -11.48
C TYR A 79 -4.31 -3.99 -10.13
N GLN A 80 -5.26 -3.51 -9.33
CA GLN A 80 -5.61 -4.08 -8.04
C GLN A 80 -6.07 -5.54 -8.17
N SER A 81 -6.91 -5.86 -9.15
CA SER A 81 -7.30 -7.23 -9.44
C SER A 81 -6.10 -8.08 -9.85
N ALA A 82 -5.24 -7.57 -10.73
CA ALA A 82 -4.07 -8.29 -11.21
C ALA A 82 -3.11 -8.66 -10.06
N ILE A 83 -2.77 -7.70 -9.18
CA ILE A 83 -1.86 -7.94 -8.07
C ILE A 83 -2.45 -8.86 -6.99
N PHE A 84 -3.77 -8.80 -6.74
CA PHE A 84 -4.40 -9.74 -5.81
C PHE A 84 -4.46 -11.16 -6.36
N ASN A 85 -4.66 -11.33 -7.67
CA ASN A 85 -4.59 -12.64 -8.31
C ASN A 85 -3.14 -13.20 -8.33
N LEU A 86 -2.11 -12.35 -8.43
CA LEU A 86 -0.71 -12.78 -8.32
C LEU A 86 -0.42 -13.55 -7.02
N MET A 87 -1.00 -13.10 -5.90
CA MET A 87 -0.78 -13.72 -4.58
C MET A 87 -1.34 -15.13 -4.44
N ARG A 88 -2.18 -15.59 -5.38
CA ARG A 88 -2.85 -16.89 -5.32
C ARG A 88 -2.30 -17.91 -6.32
N ILE A 89 -1.41 -17.48 -7.22
CA ILE A 89 -0.93 -18.34 -8.31
C ILE A 89 -0.26 -19.62 -7.79
N LYS A 90 0.45 -19.55 -6.66
CA LYS A 90 1.13 -20.70 -6.06
C LYS A 90 0.16 -21.69 -5.37
N ASP A 91 -0.97 -21.19 -4.89
CA ASP A 91 -1.86 -21.95 -4.00
C ASP A 91 -3.03 -22.60 -4.74
N GLU A 92 -3.27 -22.24 -6.01
CA GLU A 92 -4.40 -22.74 -6.79
C GLU A 92 -4.00 -23.69 -7.91
N SER A 93 -4.80 -24.76 -8.08
CA SER A 93 -4.59 -25.79 -9.10
C SER A 93 -4.64 -25.25 -10.54
N ASN A 94 -5.28 -24.11 -10.76
CA ASN A 94 -5.36 -23.40 -12.04
C ASN A 94 -4.38 -22.21 -12.14
N GLY A 95 -3.27 -22.24 -11.41
CA GLY A 95 -2.28 -21.14 -11.36
C GLY A 95 -1.79 -20.66 -12.73
N ASN A 96 -1.69 -21.54 -13.73
CA ASN A 96 -1.31 -21.16 -15.10
C ASN A 96 -2.36 -20.26 -15.79
N GLU A 97 -3.65 -20.57 -15.64
CA GLU A 97 -4.74 -19.75 -16.18
C GLU A 97 -4.80 -18.39 -15.48
N LEU A 98 -4.61 -18.38 -14.15
CA LEU A 98 -4.52 -17.14 -13.38
C LEU A 98 -3.35 -16.28 -13.84
N LYS A 99 -2.18 -16.89 -14.11
CA LYS A 99 -1.01 -16.19 -14.62
C LYS A 99 -1.29 -15.53 -15.96
N GLU A 100 -2.00 -16.22 -16.87
CA GLU A 100 -2.42 -15.64 -18.15
C GLU A 100 -3.43 -14.49 -17.96
N LYS A 101 -4.41 -14.65 -17.06
CA LYS A 101 -5.37 -13.59 -16.72
C LYS A 101 -4.66 -12.36 -16.15
N VAL A 102 -3.70 -12.55 -15.25
CA VAL A 102 -2.89 -11.46 -14.69
C VAL A 102 -2.09 -10.76 -15.78
N PHE A 103 -1.42 -11.51 -16.65
CA PHE A 103 -0.63 -10.95 -17.74
C PHE A 103 -1.48 -10.05 -18.64
N LYS A 104 -2.63 -10.55 -19.11
CA LYS A 104 -3.61 -9.78 -19.90
C LYS A 104 -4.10 -8.53 -19.15
N SER A 105 -4.39 -8.67 -17.86
CA SER A 105 -4.84 -7.55 -17.04
C SER A 105 -3.77 -6.46 -16.94
N MET A 106 -2.50 -6.84 -16.72
CA MET A 106 -1.36 -5.94 -16.66
C MET A 106 -1.11 -5.20 -17.99
N GLU A 107 -1.31 -5.86 -19.13
CA GLU A 107 -1.23 -5.22 -20.47
C GLU A 107 -2.27 -4.10 -20.64
N CYS A 108 -3.51 -4.34 -20.15
CA CYS A 108 -4.60 -3.38 -20.28
C CYS A 108 -4.48 -2.16 -19.34
N VAL A 109 -3.71 -2.23 -18.25
CA VAL A 109 -3.63 -1.13 -17.25
C VAL A 109 -3.26 0.21 -17.89
N SER A 110 -2.29 0.21 -18.83
CA SER A 110 -1.84 1.42 -19.53
C SER A 110 -2.93 2.04 -20.40
N GLN A 111 -3.76 1.20 -21.02
CA GLN A 111 -4.86 1.59 -21.92
C GLN A 111 -6.06 2.14 -21.16
N LEU A 112 -6.26 1.67 -19.92
CA LEU A 112 -7.34 2.11 -19.04
C LEU A 112 -7.04 3.43 -18.33
N ARG A 113 -5.81 3.96 -18.43
CA ARG A 113 -5.40 5.18 -17.71
C ARG A 113 -6.24 6.38 -18.16
N LYS A 114 -6.96 6.99 -17.21
CA LYS A 114 -7.67 8.26 -17.44
C LYS A 114 -6.80 9.46 -17.06
N ARG A 115 -7.08 10.61 -17.67
CA ARG A 115 -6.51 11.91 -17.27
C ARG A 115 -7.64 12.81 -16.83
N TYR A 116 -7.48 13.42 -15.67
CA TYR A 116 -8.42 14.38 -15.10
C TYR A 116 -7.75 15.75 -15.14
N ALA A 117 -8.35 16.69 -15.86
CA ALA A 117 -7.78 18.03 -16.08
C ALA A 117 -6.31 17.99 -16.57
N GLY A 118 -6.00 17.09 -17.50
CA GLY A 118 -4.66 16.93 -18.08
C GLY A 118 -3.64 16.22 -17.19
N LYS A 119 -3.98 15.89 -15.93
CA LYS A 119 -3.11 15.17 -14.98
C LYS A 119 -3.57 13.72 -14.81
N THR A 120 -2.62 12.81 -14.60
CA THR A 120 -2.92 11.43 -14.18
C THR A 120 -3.00 11.36 -12.67
N PHE A 121 -3.99 10.64 -12.16
CA PHE A 121 -4.13 10.39 -10.72
C PHE A 121 -2.88 9.61 -10.21
N PRO A 122 -2.20 10.03 -9.12
CA PRO A 122 -0.90 9.45 -8.77
C PRO A 122 -0.89 7.91 -8.59
N PRO A 123 -1.90 7.28 -7.95
CA PRO A 123 -2.00 5.82 -7.90
C PRO A 123 -2.19 5.14 -9.26
N GLU A 124 -2.88 5.76 -10.22
CA GLU A 124 -2.94 5.23 -11.60
C GLU A 124 -1.57 5.31 -12.28
N LYS A 125 -0.81 6.38 -12.03
CA LYS A 125 0.55 6.50 -12.56
C LYS A 125 1.45 5.39 -12.02
N LEU A 126 1.34 5.06 -10.72
CA LEU A 126 2.03 3.93 -10.12
C LEU A 126 1.63 2.60 -10.78
N ALA A 127 0.31 2.36 -10.89
CA ALA A 127 -0.24 1.15 -11.51
C ALA A 127 0.32 0.92 -12.91
N VAL A 128 0.36 1.95 -13.76
CA VAL A 128 0.93 1.85 -15.13
C VAL A 128 2.42 1.57 -15.11
N VAL A 129 3.20 2.29 -14.29
CA VAL A 129 4.66 2.08 -14.24
C VAL A 129 4.99 0.66 -13.77
N ARG A 130 4.28 0.16 -12.74
CA ARG A 130 4.50 -1.18 -12.21
C ARG A 130 3.97 -2.28 -13.12
N SER A 131 2.86 -2.06 -13.83
CA SER A 131 2.36 -3.03 -14.80
C SER A 131 3.33 -3.17 -15.99
N GLU A 132 3.85 -2.06 -16.51
CA GLU A 132 4.87 -2.08 -17.57
C GLU A 132 6.17 -2.74 -17.11
N GLN A 133 6.59 -2.49 -15.88
CA GLN A 133 7.76 -3.15 -15.29
C GLN A 133 7.55 -4.66 -15.20
N TYR A 134 6.40 -5.10 -14.68
CA TYR A 134 6.04 -6.51 -14.60
C TYR A 134 6.11 -7.21 -15.96
N LEU A 135 5.58 -6.57 -17.01
CA LEU A 135 5.57 -7.13 -18.37
C LEU A 135 6.97 -7.23 -18.99
N ARG A 136 7.85 -6.25 -18.75
CA ARG A 136 9.23 -6.25 -19.27
C ARG A 136 10.09 -7.30 -18.57
N GLU A 137 10.04 -7.30 -17.25
CA GLU A 137 10.98 -8.07 -16.44
C GLU A 137 10.50 -9.53 -16.34
N LYS A 138 9.20 -9.81 -16.42
CA LYS A 138 8.60 -11.14 -16.17
C LYS A 138 9.01 -11.75 -14.81
N ILE A 139 9.51 -10.90 -13.90
CA ILE A 139 10.10 -11.30 -12.62
C ILE A 139 9.00 -11.56 -11.59
N SER A 140 9.25 -12.56 -10.74
CA SER A 140 8.55 -12.83 -9.48
C SER A 140 8.66 -11.62 -8.54
N ILE A 141 7.76 -10.65 -8.70
CA ILE A 141 7.63 -9.46 -7.83
C ILE A 141 6.30 -9.55 -7.05
N ASP A 142 5.76 -10.76 -6.92
CA ASP A 142 4.33 -11.01 -6.65
C ASP A 142 3.85 -10.32 -5.35
N CYS A 143 4.53 -10.57 -4.23
CA CYS A 143 4.18 -9.94 -2.95
C CYS A 143 4.63 -8.48 -2.84
N LEU A 144 5.68 -8.08 -3.57
CA LEU A 144 6.22 -6.73 -3.51
C LEU A 144 5.24 -5.72 -4.12
N LEU A 145 4.61 -6.06 -5.25
CA LEU A 145 3.60 -5.18 -5.88
C LEU A 145 2.40 -4.96 -4.96
N VAL A 146 1.90 -6.02 -4.31
CA VAL A 146 0.75 -5.93 -3.41
C VAL A 146 1.07 -5.08 -2.19
N TYR A 147 2.17 -5.34 -1.50
CA TYR A 147 2.49 -4.62 -0.27
C TYR A 147 2.95 -3.18 -0.53
N GLU A 148 3.62 -2.90 -1.65
CA GLU A 148 3.83 -1.54 -2.14
C GLU A 148 2.48 -0.83 -2.31
N TYR A 149 1.51 -1.49 -2.94
CA TYR A 149 0.21 -0.90 -3.19
C TYR A 149 -0.55 -0.59 -1.90
N LEU A 150 -0.56 -1.52 -0.93
CA LEU A 150 -1.13 -1.29 0.40
C LEU A 150 -0.44 -0.12 1.12
N TYR A 151 0.87 -0.02 0.99
CA TYR A 151 1.65 1.06 1.58
C TYR A 151 1.30 2.43 0.98
N VAL A 152 1.26 2.53 -0.36
CA VAL A 152 0.98 3.78 -1.08
C VAL A 152 -0.42 4.31 -0.78
N TRP A 153 -1.40 3.41 -0.64
CA TRP A 153 -2.76 3.75 -0.21
C TRP A 153 -2.92 3.96 1.30
N ASN A 154 -1.82 3.91 2.05
CA ASN A 154 -1.79 4.04 3.51
C ASN A 154 -2.67 3.00 4.24
N ILE A 155 -2.90 1.84 3.63
CA ILE A 155 -3.73 0.76 4.17
C ILE A 155 -3.02 0.06 5.33
N LEU A 156 -1.68 -0.08 5.26
CA LEU A 156 -0.88 -0.63 6.35
C LEU A 156 -0.98 0.20 7.64
N ALA A 157 -1.34 1.49 7.58
CA ALA A 157 -1.53 2.28 8.80
C ALA A 157 -2.75 1.81 9.63
N LEU A 158 -3.67 1.05 9.03
CA LEU A 158 -4.87 0.52 9.71
C LEU A 158 -4.57 -0.71 10.59
N SER A 159 -3.41 -1.34 10.42
CA SER A 159 -3.03 -2.56 11.16
C SER A 159 -2.22 -2.31 12.42
N GLU A 160 -2.07 -1.05 12.87
CA GLU A 160 -1.31 -0.72 14.08
C GLU A 160 -1.78 -1.53 15.30
N GLY A 161 -0.84 -2.23 15.94
CA GLY A 161 -1.11 -3.10 17.10
C GLY A 161 -1.88 -4.38 16.78
N LYS A 162 -2.08 -4.73 15.50
CA LYS A 162 -2.78 -5.96 15.06
C LYS A 162 -1.77 -7.00 14.60
N THR A 163 -1.19 -7.71 15.54
CA THR A 163 -0.17 -8.74 15.30
C THR A 163 -0.65 -9.81 14.32
N GLU A 164 -1.89 -10.25 14.47
CA GLU A 164 -2.53 -11.26 13.61
C GLU A 164 -2.64 -10.84 12.13
N ILE A 165 -2.61 -9.54 11.86
CA ILE A 165 -2.65 -8.97 10.51
C ILE A 165 -1.23 -8.71 9.98
N ILE A 166 -0.34 -8.21 10.82
CA ILE A 166 1.01 -7.81 10.41
C ILE A 166 1.93 -9.02 10.23
N GLU A 167 1.86 -10.02 11.10
CA GLU A 167 2.77 -11.18 11.05
C GLU A 167 2.74 -11.93 9.71
N PRO A 168 1.59 -12.27 9.11
CA PRO A 168 1.56 -12.90 7.80
C PRO A 168 2.21 -12.05 6.71
N ILE A 169 1.99 -10.74 6.73
CA ILE A 169 2.59 -9.79 5.79
C ILE A 169 4.11 -9.76 5.97
N LEU A 170 4.57 -9.66 7.22
CA LEU A 170 5.99 -9.61 7.56
C LEU A 170 6.71 -10.92 7.19
N ASN A 171 6.07 -12.07 7.39
CA ASN A 171 6.61 -13.38 6.99
C ASN A 171 6.81 -13.46 5.47
N ASN A 172 5.81 -13.04 4.70
CA ASN A 172 5.91 -12.99 3.23
C ASN A 172 7.03 -12.04 2.76
N ILE A 173 7.18 -10.88 3.42
CA ILE A 173 8.28 -9.95 3.14
C ILE A 173 9.64 -10.59 3.46
N ASN A 174 9.78 -11.26 4.60
CA ASN A 174 11.02 -11.92 5.01
C ASN A 174 11.41 -13.07 4.07
N GLU A 175 10.44 -13.90 3.65
CA GLU A 175 10.66 -14.96 2.66
C GLU A 175 11.11 -14.37 1.31
N LYS A 176 10.53 -13.24 0.90
CA LYS A 176 10.98 -12.58 -0.33
C LYS A 176 12.37 -11.97 -0.18
N MET A 177 12.71 -11.44 0.99
CA MET A 177 14.04 -10.90 1.27
C MET A 177 15.13 -11.99 1.31
N SER A 178 14.81 -13.23 1.69
CA SER A 178 15.78 -14.33 1.70
C SER A 178 16.07 -14.89 0.30
N THR A 179 15.15 -14.68 -0.65
CA THR A 179 15.25 -15.18 -2.03
C THR A 179 15.79 -14.14 -3.02
N ILE A 180 15.81 -12.85 -2.65
CA ILE A 180 16.23 -11.79 -3.56
C ILE A 180 17.76 -11.64 -3.61
N GLU A 181 18.31 -11.62 -4.82
CA GLU A 181 19.74 -11.32 -5.03
C GLU A 181 20.00 -9.82 -4.89
N ARG A 182 20.44 -9.40 -3.69
CA ARG A 182 20.63 -7.99 -3.30
C ARG A 182 21.50 -7.21 -4.29
N LYS A 183 22.59 -7.80 -4.81
CA LYS A 183 23.56 -7.11 -5.67
C LYS A 183 22.99 -6.72 -7.03
N GLU A 184 21.95 -7.42 -7.48
CA GLU A 184 21.32 -7.17 -8.78
C GLU A 184 20.00 -6.38 -8.63
N ASN A 185 19.41 -6.37 -7.43
CA ASN A 185 18.05 -5.87 -7.19
C ASN A 185 17.97 -4.88 -6.00
N PHE A 186 18.83 -3.86 -5.99
CA PHE A 186 18.88 -2.88 -4.89
C PHE A 186 17.56 -2.14 -4.65
N ASP A 187 16.82 -1.76 -5.71
CA ASP A 187 15.55 -1.03 -5.58
C ASP A 187 14.46 -1.89 -4.90
N SER A 188 14.31 -3.14 -5.35
CA SER A 188 13.40 -4.10 -4.75
C SER A 188 13.77 -4.43 -3.30
N TYR A 189 15.07 -4.59 -3.01
CA TYR A 189 15.54 -4.83 -1.65
C TYR A 189 15.27 -3.64 -0.73
N ALA A 190 15.50 -2.41 -1.19
CA ALA A 190 15.19 -1.20 -0.44
C ALA A 190 13.69 -1.06 -0.15
N LEU A 191 12.84 -1.40 -1.12
CA LEU A 191 11.39 -1.41 -0.92
C LEU A 191 10.96 -2.48 0.09
N LEU A 192 11.55 -3.67 0.07
CA LEU A 192 11.27 -4.69 1.10
C LEU A 192 11.69 -4.23 2.49
N LEU A 193 12.85 -3.56 2.62
CA LEU A 193 13.27 -2.93 3.88
C LEU A 193 12.28 -1.85 4.35
N LEU A 194 11.77 -1.04 3.42
CA LEU A 194 10.76 -0.01 3.73
C LEU A 194 9.48 -0.66 4.29
N LEU A 195 8.95 -1.66 3.57
CA LEU A 195 7.73 -2.37 3.96
C LEU A 195 7.91 -3.12 5.29
N LYS A 196 9.06 -3.78 5.47
CA LYS A 196 9.43 -4.45 6.72
C LYS A 196 9.49 -3.46 7.88
N GLY A 197 10.15 -2.32 7.71
CA GLY A 197 10.24 -1.30 8.75
C GLY A 197 8.87 -0.72 9.13
N VAL A 198 7.97 -0.53 8.16
CA VAL A 198 6.58 -0.11 8.43
C VAL A 198 5.84 -1.16 9.28
N CYS A 199 5.96 -2.44 8.93
CA CYS A 199 5.35 -3.54 9.68
C CYS A 199 5.88 -3.60 11.11
N LEU A 200 7.20 -3.58 11.29
CA LEU A 200 7.86 -3.60 12.61
C LEU A 200 7.43 -2.41 13.47
N ARG A 201 7.39 -1.19 12.90
CA ARG A 201 6.91 -0.02 13.62
C ARG A 201 5.46 -0.22 14.09
N ASN A 202 4.60 -0.77 13.24
CA ASN A 202 3.20 -0.98 13.58
C ASN A 202 3.01 -2.11 14.63
N LEU A 203 3.98 -3.01 14.80
CA LEU A 203 4.05 -3.97 15.91
C LEU A 203 4.60 -3.36 17.21
N GLY A 204 5.25 -2.19 17.14
CA GLY A 204 5.90 -1.53 18.27
C GLY A 204 7.42 -1.69 18.32
N ASP A 205 8.00 -2.48 17.41
CA ASP A 205 9.44 -2.74 17.31
C ASP A 205 10.16 -1.57 16.61
N HIS A 206 10.19 -0.43 17.29
CA HIS A 206 10.68 0.83 16.74
C HIS A 206 12.19 0.81 16.45
N GLN A 207 12.98 0.05 17.20
CA GLN A 207 14.43 -0.03 17.02
C GLN A 207 14.78 -0.75 15.71
N GLU A 208 14.16 -1.90 15.47
CA GLU A 208 14.31 -2.72 14.27
C GLU A 208 13.74 -2.00 13.05
N ALA A 209 12.62 -1.27 13.20
CA ALA A 209 12.09 -0.42 12.16
C ALA A 209 13.10 0.66 11.73
N ILE A 210 13.69 1.38 12.69
CA ILE A 210 14.74 2.37 12.45
C ILE A 210 15.96 1.73 11.76
N ALA A 211 16.37 0.53 12.20
CA ALA A 211 17.48 -0.19 11.57
C ALA A 211 17.21 -0.49 10.09
N CYS A 212 15.99 -0.96 9.75
CA CYS A 212 15.60 -1.20 8.37
C CYS A 212 15.72 0.06 7.50
N PHE A 213 15.23 1.20 8.01
CA PHE A 213 15.31 2.47 7.29
C PHE A 213 16.74 3.00 7.19
N LYS A 214 17.57 2.83 8.22
CA LYS A 214 19.00 3.20 8.16
C LYS A 214 19.73 2.46 7.04
N THR A 215 19.48 1.17 6.88
CA THR A 215 20.07 0.37 5.80
C THR A 215 19.69 0.90 4.41
N ILE A 216 18.49 1.48 4.23
CA ILE A 216 18.10 2.12 2.96
C ILE A 216 19.01 3.31 2.64
N PHE A 217 19.33 4.14 3.63
CA PHE A 217 20.22 5.29 3.45
C PHE A 217 21.68 4.88 3.22
N GLU A 218 22.12 3.75 3.79
CA GLU A 218 23.46 3.19 3.54
C GLU A 218 23.65 2.75 2.08
N ILE A 219 22.60 2.19 1.46
CA ILE A 219 22.62 1.74 0.06
C ILE A 219 22.12 2.81 -0.92
N GLU A 220 21.78 4.01 -0.46
CA GLU A 220 21.12 5.04 -1.26
C GLU A 220 21.86 5.37 -2.56
N LYS A 221 23.19 5.39 -2.52
CA LYS A 221 24.05 5.64 -3.69
C LYS A 221 23.98 4.55 -4.77
N GLN A 222 23.52 3.36 -4.41
CA GLN A 222 23.37 2.20 -5.31
C GLN A 222 21.97 2.15 -5.93
N LEU A 223 21.03 2.96 -5.43
CA LEU A 223 19.66 3.00 -5.94
C LEU A 223 19.57 3.76 -7.26
N PRO A 224 18.56 3.45 -8.09
CA PRO A 224 18.25 4.24 -9.26
C PRO A 224 18.04 5.72 -8.89
N LYS A 225 18.56 6.65 -9.71
CA LYS A 225 18.49 8.11 -9.45
C LYS A 225 17.08 8.66 -9.17
N LYS A 226 16.03 7.97 -9.64
CA LYS A 226 14.62 8.36 -9.46
C LYS A 226 13.84 7.40 -8.54
N SER A 227 14.55 6.62 -7.71
CA SER A 227 13.89 5.78 -6.71
C SER A 227 13.16 6.67 -5.70
N TYR A 228 11.91 6.34 -5.41
CA TYR A 228 11.11 7.04 -4.41
C TYR A 228 11.39 6.52 -2.98
N VAL A 229 12.04 5.36 -2.86
CA VAL A 229 12.20 4.65 -1.59
C VAL A 229 12.92 5.49 -0.53
N PRO A 230 14.02 6.22 -0.83
CA PRO A 230 14.70 7.05 0.18
C PRO A 230 13.82 8.15 0.79
N ALA A 231 13.04 8.85 -0.06
CA ALA A 231 12.13 9.89 0.41
C ALA A 231 11.03 9.33 1.32
N HIS A 232 10.48 8.18 0.93
CA HIS A 232 9.51 7.46 1.74
C HIS A 232 10.10 6.92 3.05
N ALA A 233 11.32 6.38 3.02
CA ALA A 233 12.03 5.93 4.21
C ALA A 233 12.28 7.08 5.20
N ALA A 234 12.57 8.29 4.71
CA ALA A 234 12.74 9.47 5.55
C ALA A 234 11.43 9.83 6.27
N VAL A 235 10.29 9.76 5.58
CA VAL A 235 8.97 9.92 6.21
C VAL A 235 8.70 8.83 7.25
N GLU A 236 8.96 7.56 6.95
CA GLU A 236 8.74 6.49 7.93
C GLU A 236 9.65 6.61 9.15
N MET A 237 10.89 7.02 8.94
CA MET A 237 11.85 7.29 10.00
C MET A 237 11.31 8.38 10.94
N ALA A 238 10.87 9.51 10.37
CA ALA A 238 10.24 10.58 11.14
C ALA A 238 9.02 10.11 11.93
N LEU A 239 8.12 9.36 11.28
CA LEU A 239 6.92 8.82 11.92
C LEU A 239 7.27 7.86 13.06
N THR A 240 8.34 7.08 12.91
CA THR A 240 8.82 6.16 13.96
C THR A 240 9.37 6.95 15.15
N TYR A 241 10.17 7.99 14.90
CA TYR A 241 10.66 8.88 15.95
C TYR A 241 9.54 9.63 16.69
N LEU A 242 8.48 10.03 15.98
CA LEU A 242 7.28 10.60 16.61
C LEU A 242 6.57 9.62 17.56
N ARG A 243 6.61 8.31 17.28
CA ARG A 243 6.04 7.28 18.17
C ARG A 243 6.83 7.16 19.48
N ILE A 244 8.15 7.21 19.41
CA ILE A 244 9.03 7.20 20.59
C ILE A 244 9.27 8.59 21.19
N ARG A 245 8.47 9.60 20.82
CA ARG A 245 8.54 10.99 21.32
C ARG A 245 9.89 11.68 21.14
N ASN A 246 10.69 11.26 20.15
CA ASN A 246 11.91 11.98 19.78
C ASN A 246 11.59 13.03 18.70
N THR A 247 11.20 14.22 19.16
CA THR A 247 10.79 15.34 18.30
C THR A 247 11.94 15.92 17.48
N ILE A 248 13.17 15.89 18.00
CA ILE A 248 14.39 16.40 17.35
C ILE A 248 14.69 15.58 16.09
N GLU A 249 14.81 14.26 16.23
CA GLU A 249 15.05 13.37 15.09
C GLU A 249 13.87 13.38 14.12
N ALA A 250 12.64 13.38 14.64
CA ALA A 250 11.45 13.46 13.79
C ALA A 250 11.48 14.70 12.88
N ARG A 251 11.82 15.87 13.43
CA ARG A 251 11.95 17.11 12.66
C ARG A 251 13.03 17.01 11.58
N PHE A 252 14.21 16.50 11.94
CA PHE A 252 15.32 16.33 11.00
C PHE A 252 14.90 15.50 9.78
N TRP A 253 14.28 14.33 10.02
CA TRP A 253 13.85 13.45 8.95
C TRP A 253 12.69 14.00 8.11
N LEU A 254 11.79 14.80 8.70
CA LEU A 254 10.74 15.50 7.94
C LEU A 254 11.30 16.57 7.00
N GLU A 255 12.28 17.36 7.46
CA GLU A 255 12.93 18.35 6.60
C GLU A 255 13.74 17.66 5.49
N LYS A 256 14.45 16.57 5.83
CA LYS A 256 15.16 15.75 4.85
C LYS A 256 14.22 15.23 3.75
N ALA A 257 13.09 14.61 4.15
CA ALA A 257 12.10 14.08 3.21
C ALA A 257 11.51 15.15 2.27
N LYS A 258 11.43 16.40 2.73
CA LYS A 258 10.85 17.53 2.01
C LYS A 258 11.82 18.20 1.04
N HIS A 259 13.12 18.20 1.33
CA HIS A 259 14.10 19.01 0.62
C HIS A 259 15.12 18.22 -0.18
N ASP A 260 15.47 17.00 0.23
CA ASP A 260 16.60 16.27 -0.35
C ASP A 260 16.21 15.40 -1.57
N TYR A 261 14.90 15.30 -1.86
CA TYR A 261 14.37 14.40 -2.87
C TYR A 261 13.37 15.09 -3.80
N ASP A 262 13.53 14.92 -5.12
CA ASP A 262 12.61 15.48 -6.11
C ASP A 262 12.36 14.55 -7.31
N LYS A 263 11.25 14.79 -8.03
CA LYS A 263 10.96 14.20 -9.36
C LYS A 263 10.93 12.68 -9.42
N TYR A 264 10.57 12.02 -8.32
CA TYR A 264 10.35 10.58 -8.22
C TYR A 264 8.85 10.22 -8.38
N LEU A 265 8.56 8.92 -8.53
CA LEU A 265 7.19 8.43 -8.62
C LEU A 265 6.46 8.67 -7.27
N ILE A 266 5.13 8.87 -7.25
CA ILE A 266 4.34 9.02 -6.01
C ILE A 266 4.79 10.11 -5.01
N GLU A 267 5.53 11.13 -5.46
CA GLU A 267 5.99 12.28 -4.66
C GLU A 267 4.85 12.98 -3.87
N ALA A 268 3.65 13.05 -4.44
CA ALA A 268 2.48 13.62 -3.77
C ALA A 268 2.12 12.92 -2.45
N VAL A 269 2.38 11.60 -2.35
CA VAL A 269 2.13 10.84 -1.12
C VAL A 269 3.09 11.26 -0.01
N VAL A 270 4.37 11.45 -0.34
CA VAL A 270 5.36 11.98 0.61
C VAL A 270 4.95 13.36 1.11
N HIS A 271 4.61 14.29 0.21
CA HIS A 271 4.21 15.65 0.58
C HIS A 271 3.01 15.68 1.52
N LEU A 272 1.96 14.89 1.24
CA LEU A 272 0.78 14.79 2.10
C LEU A 272 1.12 14.24 3.49
N ARG A 273 2.00 13.24 3.55
CA ARG A 273 2.40 12.60 4.81
C ARG A 273 3.34 13.46 5.62
N VAL A 274 4.29 14.15 5.00
CA VAL A 274 5.13 15.17 5.64
C VAL A 274 4.25 16.26 6.24
N HIS A 275 3.31 16.82 5.48
CA HIS A 275 2.40 17.84 5.98
C HIS A 275 1.63 17.37 7.23
N SER A 276 1.06 16.16 7.17
CA SER A 276 0.31 15.57 8.28
C SER A 276 1.20 15.33 9.51
N ALA A 277 2.41 14.81 9.31
CA ALA A 277 3.38 14.53 10.36
C ALA A 277 3.92 15.82 11.00
N THR A 278 4.20 16.87 10.21
CA THR A 278 4.60 18.18 10.73
C THR A 278 3.52 18.80 11.61
N LYS A 279 2.24 18.66 11.23
CA LYS A 279 1.12 19.13 12.05
C LYS A 279 1.04 18.36 13.38
N LEU A 280 1.27 17.05 13.34
CA LEU A 280 1.33 16.21 14.55
C LEU A 280 2.50 16.61 15.45
N LEU A 281 3.70 16.79 14.88
CA LEU A 281 4.89 17.22 15.60
C LEU A 281 4.63 18.53 16.36
N LYS A 282 4.10 19.55 15.69
CA LYS A 282 3.75 20.84 16.33
C LYS A 282 2.77 20.68 17.49
N LYS A 283 1.82 19.76 17.38
CA LYS A 283 0.86 19.47 18.45
C LYS A 283 1.52 18.79 19.64
N ILE A 284 2.48 17.90 19.40
CA ILE A 284 3.24 17.23 20.46
C ILE A 284 4.09 18.26 21.22
N GLU A 285 4.85 19.08 20.49
CA GLU A 285 5.70 20.12 21.07
C GLU A 285 4.90 21.15 21.87
N ALA A 286 3.70 21.53 21.39
CA ALA A 286 2.82 22.46 22.10
C ALA A 286 2.21 21.87 23.39
N ASN A 287 2.13 20.55 23.54
CA ASN A 287 1.66 19.91 24.78
C ASN A 287 2.79 19.69 25.79
N GLU A 288 4.05 19.76 25.34
CA GLU A 288 5.25 19.58 26.16
C GLU A 288 5.82 20.92 26.67
N ALA A 289 5.35 22.05 26.12
CA ALA A 289 5.67 23.42 26.52
C ALA A 289 4.65 23.96 27.54
#